data_AF-A0A3N1XVE6-F1
#
_entry.id   AF-A0A3N1XVE6-F1
#
_cell.length_a   1.000
_cell.length_b   1.000
_cell.length_c   1.000
_cell.angle_alpha   90.00
_cell.angle_beta   90.00
_cell.angle_gamma   90.00
#
_symmetry.space_group_name_H-M   'P 1'
#
loop_
_entity.id
_entity.type
_entity.pdbx_description
1 polymer ?
#
loop_
_entity_poly.entity_id
_entity_poly.type
_entity_poly.pdbx_seq_one_letter_code
_entity_poly.pdbx_strand_id
1 'polypeptide(L)'
;MEGDFMISRKFNQRNELSMKILVNSYSKINTYMNIVAQIPNEIYMASGEKCVNGKSLMSIFRLDITEPVTIYNIPIDFIEQLKPLKCP
;
A
#
# COMPACT_ATOMS: atom_id res chain seq x y z
N MET A 1 4.41 -20.62 7.15
CA MET A 1 5.52 -21.03 6.26
C MET A 1 5.11 -21.12 4.79
N GLU A 2 3.98 -21.74 4.42
CA GLU A 2 3.54 -21.76 3.00
C GLU A 2 2.92 -20.44 2.52
N GLY A 3 2.30 -19.66 3.40
CA GLY A 3 1.70 -18.36 3.07
C GLY A 3 2.73 -17.30 2.65
N ASP A 4 3.84 -17.21 3.36
CA ASP A 4 4.91 -16.23 3.08
C ASP A 4 5.58 -16.49 1.72
N PHE A 5 5.74 -17.77 1.37
CA PHE A 5 6.36 -18.18 0.11
C PHE A 5 5.47 -17.88 -1.12
N MET A 6 4.14 -18.02 -0.98
CA MET A 6 3.18 -17.67 -2.03
C MET A 6 3.14 -16.15 -2.29
N ILE A 7 3.30 -15.34 -1.23
CA ILE A 7 3.38 -13.88 -1.35
C ILE A 7 4.66 -13.52 -2.13
N SER A 8 5.82 -14.04 -1.74
CA SER A 8 7.09 -13.77 -2.42
C SER A 8 7.12 -14.18 -3.90
N ARG A 9 6.44 -15.28 -4.29
CA ARG A 9 6.39 -15.74 -5.68
C ARG A 9 5.49 -14.90 -6.58
N LYS A 10 4.39 -14.32 -6.06
CA LYS A 10 3.52 -13.43 -6.86
C LYS A 10 4.17 -12.08 -7.17
N PHE A 11 5.03 -11.57 -6.29
CA PHE A 11 5.70 -10.27 -6.47
C PHE A 11 6.78 -10.26 -7.56
N ASN A 12 7.35 -11.41 -7.91
CA ASN A 12 8.60 -11.46 -8.69
C ASN A 12 8.40 -11.52 -10.23
N GLN A 13 7.18 -11.29 -10.75
CA GLN A 13 6.87 -11.43 -12.18
C GLN A 13 6.04 -10.30 -12.81
N ARG A 14 5.87 -9.15 -12.16
CA ARG A 14 5.11 -8.02 -12.70
C ARG A 14 5.86 -6.71 -12.41
N ASN A 15 5.67 -5.69 -13.25
CA ASN A 15 6.23 -4.34 -13.07
C ASN A 15 5.59 -3.63 -11.86
N GLU A 16 5.70 -4.22 -10.69
CA GLU A 16 4.99 -3.89 -9.48
C GLU A 16 6.01 -3.50 -8.41
N LEU A 17 5.87 -2.28 -7.90
CA LEU A 17 6.79 -1.67 -6.95
C LEU A 17 6.20 -1.64 -5.54
N SER A 18 7.07 -1.44 -4.55
CA SER A 18 6.69 -1.13 -3.17
C SER A 18 7.19 0.25 -2.76
N MET A 19 6.42 0.97 -1.94
CA MET A 19 6.76 2.30 -1.45
C MET A 19 6.39 2.42 0.04
N LYS A 20 7.24 3.12 0.82
CA LYS A 20 6.87 3.57 2.16
C LYS A 20 6.16 4.91 2.09
N ILE A 21 4.95 4.97 2.65
CA ILE A 21 4.13 6.18 2.72
C ILE A 21 3.74 6.47 4.17
N LEU A 22 3.38 7.71 4.44
CA LEU A 22 2.82 8.12 5.74
C LEU A 22 1.42 8.69 5.52
N VAL A 23 0.41 7.99 6.04
CA VAL A 23 -1.03 8.34 5.90
C VAL A 23 -1.66 8.67 7.26
N ASN A 24 -0.95 9.47 8.05
CA ASN A 24 -1.29 9.79 9.45
C ASN A 24 -2.34 10.91 9.62
N SER A 25 -3.08 11.27 8.58
CA SER A 25 -4.15 12.27 8.67
C SER A 25 -5.30 11.94 7.73
N TYR A 26 -6.50 12.41 8.05
CA TYR A 26 -7.69 12.22 7.21
C TYR A 26 -7.45 12.69 5.77
N SER A 27 -6.81 13.86 5.59
CA SER A 27 -6.48 14.40 4.27
C SER A 27 -5.59 13.44 3.47
N LYS A 28 -4.53 12.91 4.10
CA LYS A 28 -3.60 11.98 3.44
C LYS A 28 -4.26 10.63 3.13
N ILE A 29 -5.10 10.12 4.03
CA ILE A 29 -5.90 8.92 3.77
C ILE A 29 -6.82 9.15 2.58
N ASN A 30 -7.51 10.28 2.52
CA ASN A 30 -8.41 10.60 1.42
C ASN A 30 -7.66 10.72 0.08
N THR A 31 -6.49 11.39 0.06
CA THR A 31 -5.60 11.44 -1.10
C THR A 31 -5.18 10.04 -1.54
N TYR A 32 -4.72 9.21 -0.60
CA TYR A 32 -4.33 7.83 -0.87
C TYR A 32 -5.47 7.02 -1.49
N MET A 33 -6.66 7.04 -0.87
CA MET A 33 -7.84 6.29 -1.30
C MET A 33 -8.28 6.67 -2.71
N ASN A 34 -8.24 7.97 -3.05
CA ASN A 34 -8.58 8.45 -4.39
C ASN A 34 -7.61 7.95 -5.47
N ILE A 35 -6.32 7.81 -5.14
CA ILE A 35 -5.31 7.29 -6.07
C ILE A 35 -5.49 5.78 -6.25
N VAL A 36 -5.54 5.01 -5.15
CA VAL A 36 -5.57 3.54 -5.23
C VAL A 36 -6.90 2.98 -5.75
N ALA A 37 -7.98 3.75 -5.69
CA ALA A 37 -9.26 3.39 -6.31
C ALA A 37 -9.18 3.29 -7.84
N GLN A 38 -8.22 4.00 -8.48
CA GLN A 38 -8.03 4.00 -9.93
C GLN A 38 -7.14 2.85 -10.43
N ILE A 39 -6.38 2.23 -9.52
CA ILE A 39 -5.51 1.11 -9.86
C ILE A 39 -6.38 -0.13 -10.07
N PRO A 40 -6.25 -0.91 -11.15
CA PRO A 40 -7.02 -2.14 -11.33
C PRO A 40 -6.53 -3.30 -10.44
N ASN A 41 -5.21 -3.36 -10.17
CA ASN A 41 -4.57 -4.42 -9.38
C ASN A 41 -4.94 -4.37 -7.90
N GLU A 42 -4.85 -5.50 -7.20
CA GLU A 42 -4.95 -5.52 -5.73
C GLU A 42 -3.79 -4.74 -5.11
N ILE A 43 -4.07 -3.81 -4.21
CA ILE A 43 -3.03 -3.12 -3.43
C ILE A 43 -3.02 -3.71 -2.03
N TYR A 44 -1.82 -3.96 -1.51
CA TYR A 44 -1.63 -4.41 -0.13
C TYR A 44 -0.93 -3.32 0.67
N MET A 45 -1.32 -3.17 1.93
CA MET A 45 -0.70 -2.26 2.87
C MET A 45 -0.24 -3.04 4.10
N ALA A 46 0.98 -2.80 4.56
CA ALA A 46 1.53 -3.44 5.75
C ALA A 46 2.14 -2.45 6.74
N SER A 47 1.95 -2.75 8.01
CA SER A 47 2.56 -2.07 9.15
C SER A 47 2.89 -3.12 10.22
N GLY A 48 4.17 -3.25 10.56
CA GLY A 48 4.66 -4.38 11.37
C GLY A 48 4.34 -5.72 10.71
N GLU A 49 3.78 -6.66 11.49
CA GLU A 49 3.38 -8.00 11.03
C GLU A 49 2.00 -8.02 10.34
N LYS A 50 1.25 -6.91 10.38
CA LYS A 50 -0.09 -6.85 9.81
C LYS A 50 -0.02 -6.47 8.33
N CYS A 51 -0.67 -7.26 7.48
CA CYS A 51 -0.88 -6.97 6.07
C CYS A 51 -2.39 -6.98 5.76
N VAL A 52 -2.87 -5.96 5.05
CA VAL A 52 -4.30 -5.77 4.77
C VAL A 52 -4.54 -5.37 3.31
N ASN A 53 -5.80 -5.45 2.88
CA ASN A 53 -6.24 -4.88 1.62
C ASN A 53 -6.12 -3.35 1.67
N GLY A 54 -5.18 -2.81 0.90
CA GLY A 54 -4.85 -1.38 0.83
C GLY A 54 -5.87 -0.53 0.08
N LYS A 55 -6.94 -1.11 -0.47
CA LYS A 55 -8.07 -0.35 -1.05
C LYS A 55 -9.31 -0.29 -0.15
N SER A 56 -9.24 -0.89 1.03
CA SER A 56 -10.34 -0.89 1.99
C SER A 56 -10.03 0.09 3.11
N LEU A 57 -10.79 1.19 3.16
CA LEU A 57 -10.68 2.17 4.24
C LEU A 57 -10.81 1.50 5.62
N MET A 58 -11.76 0.57 5.76
CA MET A 58 -11.96 -0.19 7.01
C MET A 58 -10.77 -1.08 7.36
N SER A 59 -10.07 -1.62 6.35
CA SER A 59 -8.88 -2.46 6.58
C SER A 59 -7.66 -1.64 6.96
N ILE A 60 -7.51 -0.44 6.38
CA ILE A 60 -6.43 0.51 6.69
C ILE A 60 -6.47 0.92 8.16
N PHE A 61 -7.66 1.15 8.73
CA PHE A 61 -7.81 1.48 10.16
C PHE A 61 -7.43 0.35 11.12
N ARG A 62 -7.15 -0.86 10.64
CA ARG A 62 -6.62 -1.97 11.46
C ARG A 62 -5.09 -1.91 11.61
N LEU A 63 -4.42 -1.11 10.78
CA LEU A 63 -2.99 -0.87 10.82
C LEU A 63 -2.68 0.29 11.77
N ASP A 64 -1.48 0.26 12.34
CA ASP A 64 -0.91 1.45 12.95
C ASP A 64 -0.44 2.39 11.83
N ILE A 65 -1.23 3.44 11.59
CA ILE A 65 -1.01 4.46 10.58
C ILE A 65 -0.34 5.73 11.16
N THR A 66 -0.01 5.72 12.45
CA THR A 66 0.78 6.78 13.06
C THR A 66 2.24 6.70 12.60
N GLU A 67 2.68 5.49 12.25
CA GLU A 67 3.98 5.17 11.66
C GLU A 67 3.91 4.97 10.13
N PRO A 68 5.04 5.06 9.42
CA PRO A 68 5.10 4.78 7.99
C PRO A 68 4.67 3.35 7.65
N VAL A 69 3.84 3.22 6.62
CA VAL A 69 3.32 1.94 6.14
C VAL A 69 3.90 1.61 4.78
N THR A 70 4.08 0.32 4.49
CA THR A 70 4.56 -0.13 3.18
C THR A 70 3.36 -0.50 2.32
N ILE A 71 3.26 0.11 1.15
CA ILE A 71 2.30 -0.27 0.12
C ILE A 71 3.01 -1.11 -0.94
N TYR A 72 2.32 -2.14 -1.41
CA TYR A 72 2.83 -3.10 -2.37
C TYR A 72 1.91 -3.21 -3.58
N ASN A 73 2.45 -3.78 -4.66
CA ASN A 73 1.74 -4.03 -5.91
C ASN A 73 1.34 -2.72 -6.62
N ILE A 74 2.23 -1.72 -6.58
CA ILE A 74 1.99 -0.42 -7.20
C ILE A 74 2.43 -0.50 -8.67
N PRO A 75 1.53 -0.26 -9.65
CA PRO A 75 1.95 -0.10 -11.03
C PRO A 75 2.83 1.15 -11.19
N ILE A 76 3.86 1.06 -12.02
CA ILE A 76 4.87 2.12 -12.19
C ILE A 76 4.25 3.50 -12.53
N ASP A 77 3.17 3.53 -13.30
CA ASP A 77 2.48 4.75 -13.73
C ASP A 77 1.79 5.51 -12.59
N PHE A 78 1.60 4.88 -11.43
CA PHE A 78 0.97 5.49 -10.25
C PHE A 78 2.00 5.98 -9.21
N ILE A 79 3.29 5.72 -9.40
CA ILE A 79 4.33 6.08 -8.44
C ILE A 79 4.41 7.59 -8.24
N GLU A 80 4.35 8.36 -9.33
CA GLU A 80 4.38 9.83 -9.28
C GLU A 80 3.22 10.41 -8.47
N GLN A 81 2.03 9.81 -8.58
CA GLN A 81 0.84 10.26 -7.86
C GLN A 81 0.95 9.98 -6.35
N LEU A 82 1.71 8.95 -5.95
CA LEU A 82 1.91 8.56 -4.55
C LEU A 82 3.09 9.30 -3.88
N LYS A 83 3.96 9.98 -4.64
CA LYS A 83 5.08 10.75 -4.10
C LYS A 83 4.71 11.77 -3.01
N PRO A 84 3.58 12.50 -3.07
CA PRO A 84 3.18 13.43 -2.01
C PRO A 84 2.96 12.76 -0.65
N LEU A 85 2.72 11.44 -0.64
CA LEU A 85 2.52 10.63 0.56
C LEU A 85 3.79 9.90 1.00
N LYS A 86 4.86 9.96 0.20
CA LYS A 86 6.12 9.28 0.48
C LYS A 86 6.61 9.71 1.86
N CYS A 87 6.99 8.73 2.67
CA CYS A 87 7.63 9.01 3.95
C CYS A 87 8.90 9.83 3.70
N PRO A 88 9.14 10.91 4.47
CA PRO A 88 10.40 11.67 4.40
C PRO A 88 11.61 10.77 4.66
#